data_AF-G7MB01-F1
#
_entry.id   AF-G7MB01-F1
#
_cell.length_a   1.000
_cell.length_b   1.000
_cell.length_c   1.000
_cell.angle_alpha   90.00
_cell.angle_beta   90.00
_cell.angle_gamma   90.00
#
_symmetry.space_group_name_H-M   'P 1'
#
loop_
_entity.id
_entity.type
_entity.pdbx_description
1 polymer ?
#
loop_
_entity_poly.entity_id
_entity_poly.type
_entity_poly.pdbx_seq_one_letter_code
_entity_poly.pdbx_strand_id
1 'polypeptide(L)'
;MSVKRRIQPENNMNEEVANMEESTVQAELIETEGQVLEVTTAENTEEIAIKDETNVTEIVRNATPCSAKNIIRATSNKGGFSVIKAQTGNRATIAKQGYEHLGKSSTLQFAFTDTSVIIGANLPNNENDFNVKDSNGKAIVYSTPLVTEIAEAFELDFSNRTSMTFGDIQYTASEDSPVIIVKIK
;
A
#
# COMPACT_ATOMS: atom_id res chain seq x y z
N MET A 1 64.83 20.50 -11.52
CA MET A 1 65.52 19.22 -11.73
C MET A 1 64.49 18.16 -12.11
N SER A 2 64.85 17.21 -12.97
CA SER A 2 63.97 16.10 -13.35
C SER A 2 64.08 14.96 -12.33
N VAL A 3 62.95 14.39 -11.90
CA VAL A 3 62.90 12.99 -11.46
C VAL A 3 61.73 12.29 -12.16
N LYS A 4 62.05 11.14 -12.75
CA LYS A 4 61.13 10.27 -13.51
C LYS A 4 60.70 9.10 -12.62
N ARG A 5 59.42 8.73 -12.72
CA ARG A 5 58.89 7.35 -12.82
C ARG A 5 58.97 6.38 -11.60
N ARG A 6 57.93 5.52 -11.60
CA ARG A 6 57.94 4.03 -11.51
C ARG A 6 57.64 3.31 -10.17
N ILE A 7 56.64 2.40 -10.28
CA ILE A 7 56.55 1.01 -9.75
C ILE A 7 56.05 0.78 -8.29
N GLN A 8 54.79 0.28 -8.19
CA GLN A 8 54.30 -0.98 -7.57
C GLN A 8 55.26 -1.74 -6.60
N PRO A 9 54.81 -2.43 -5.51
CA PRO A 9 53.96 -3.63 -5.67
C PRO A 9 52.98 -3.95 -4.51
N GLU A 10 52.37 -5.13 -4.63
CA GLU A 10 51.28 -5.71 -3.82
C GLU A 10 51.79 -6.52 -2.60
N ASN A 11 50.81 -6.97 -1.81
CA ASN A 11 50.83 -8.06 -0.82
C ASN A 11 51.39 -7.81 0.59
N ASN A 12 50.79 -8.57 1.50
CA ASN A 12 50.88 -8.57 2.95
C ASN A 12 49.63 -9.32 3.48
N MET A 13 49.58 -9.60 4.77
CA MET A 13 48.98 -10.84 5.29
C MET A 13 47.66 -10.60 6.07
N ASN A 14 46.97 -11.59 6.66
CA ASN A 14 47.41 -12.61 7.61
C ASN A 14 46.52 -13.89 7.52
N GLU A 15 47.18 -15.05 7.47
CA GLU A 15 46.98 -16.32 8.22
C GLU A 15 45.59 -16.57 8.90
N GLU A 16 44.88 -17.69 8.66
CA GLU A 16 45.10 -19.08 9.17
C GLU A 16 45.00 -19.18 10.72
N VAL A 17 44.39 -20.19 11.39
CA VAL A 17 43.77 -21.50 11.05
C VAL A 17 42.92 -22.06 12.23
N ALA A 18 41.93 -22.94 11.94
CA ALA A 18 41.54 -24.16 12.70
C ALA A 18 41.06 -24.06 14.20
N ASN A 19 40.35 -25.01 14.85
CA ASN A 19 39.75 -26.32 14.48
C ASN A 19 38.70 -26.81 15.54
N MET A 20 37.82 -27.76 15.16
CA MET A 20 37.25 -28.91 15.96
C MET A 20 36.46 -28.65 17.29
N GLU A 21 35.48 -29.44 17.77
CA GLU A 21 34.70 -30.60 17.27
C GLU A 21 33.42 -30.89 18.13
N GLU A 22 32.49 -31.69 17.56
CA GLU A 22 31.47 -32.61 18.13
C GLU A 22 30.66 -32.36 19.44
N SER A 23 29.32 -32.61 19.40
CA SER A 23 28.62 -33.70 20.17
C SER A 23 27.06 -33.62 20.18
N THR A 24 26.39 -34.67 20.70
CA THR A 24 24.92 -34.89 20.72
C THR A 24 24.42 -35.26 22.15
N VAL A 25 23.16 -35.61 22.52
CA VAL A 25 21.99 -36.25 21.84
C VAL A 25 20.65 -35.94 22.57
N GLN A 26 19.53 -36.07 21.83
CA GLN A 26 18.16 -36.57 22.17
C GLN A 26 17.43 -36.35 23.55
N ALA A 27 16.08 -36.33 23.45
CA ALA A 27 15.06 -36.69 24.47
C ALA A 27 14.84 -35.71 25.67
N GLU A 28 13.71 -35.66 26.41
CA GLU A 28 12.39 -36.35 26.32
C GLU A 28 11.27 -35.49 26.96
N LEU A 29 10.03 -36.01 27.03
CA LEU A 29 8.81 -35.40 27.57
C LEU A 29 8.50 -35.90 28.99
N ILE A 30 8.20 -35.01 29.95
CA ILE A 30 7.69 -35.39 31.30
C ILE A 30 6.64 -34.38 31.80
N GLU A 31 5.46 -34.89 32.18
CA GLU A 31 4.47 -34.23 33.03
C GLU A 31 4.83 -34.41 34.51
N THR A 32 4.60 -33.41 35.37
CA THR A 32 4.44 -33.64 36.82
C THR A 32 3.44 -32.67 37.46
N GLU A 33 2.63 -33.23 38.36
CA GLU A 33 1.57 -32.52 39.08
C GLU A 33 2.10 -31.75 40.31
N GLY A 34 1.42 -30.64 40.63
CA GLY A 34 1.10 -30.24 42.00
C GLY A 34 2.20 -29.70 42.93
N GLN A 35 2.14 -28.40 43.24
CA GLN A 35 2.18 -27.93 44.63
C GLN A 35 1.56 -26.54 44.81
N VAL A 36 1.06 -26.29 46.02
CA VAL A 36 0.17 -25.17 46.37
C VAL A 36 0.95 -23.92 46.77
N LEU A 37 0.47 -22.74 46.39
CA LEU A 37 0.87 -21.48 47.02
C LEU A 37 -0.34 -20.54 47.14
N GLU A 38 -0.84 -20.33 48.35
CA GLU A 38 -1.81 -19.28 48.64
C GLU A 38 -1.12 -17.91 48.68
N VAL A 39 -1.42 -17.00 47.74
CA VAL A 39 -1.43 -15.56 48.02
C VAL A 39 -2.56 -14.88 47.25
N THR A 40 -3.46 -14.27 48.01
CA THR A 40 -4.54 -13.35 47.63
C THR A 40 -4.30 -12.46 46.40
N THR A 41 -5.29 -12.37 45.51
CA THR A 41 -5.66 -11.14 44.78
C THR A 41 -7.17 -11.18 44.52
N ALA A 42 -7.86 -10.06 44.70
CA ALA A 42 -9.32 -10.00 44.62
C ALA A 42 -9.83 -10.06 43.16
N GLU A 43 -10.55 -11.12 42.82
CA GLU A 43 -11.30 -11.21 41.56
C GLU A 43 -12.61 -10.44 41.70
N ASN A 44 -12.68 -9.24 41.13
CA ASN A 44 -13.91 -8.47 41.02
C ASN A 44 -14.73 -8.97 39.81
N THR A 45 -15.16 -10.23 39.87
CA THR A 45 -16.00 -10.86 38.86
C THR A 45 -17.46 -10.48 39.13
N GLU A 46 -17.95 -9.46 38.42
CA GLU A 46 -19.39 -9.15 38.42
C GLU A 46 -20.16 -10.32 37.79
N GLU A 47 -20.90 -11.08 38.62
CA GLU A 47 -21.82 -12.10 38.14
C GLU A 47 -22.86 -11.46 37.21
N ILE A 48 -22.76 -11.73 35.91
CA ILE A 48 -23.80 -11.37 34.95
C ILE A 48 -25.02 -12.22 35.25
N ALA A 49 -25.93 -11.70 36.07
CA ALA A 49 -27.16 -12.36 36.46
C ALA A 49 -28.03 -12.64 35.21
N ILE A 50 -28.00 -13.88 34.72
CA ILE A 50 -28.85 -14.34 33.62
C ILE A 50 -30.30 -14.38 34.12
N LYS A 51 -31.05 -13.31 33.84
CA LYS A 51 -32.49 -13.23 34.12
C LYS A 51 -33.29 -13.68 32.91
N ASP A 52 -34.05 -14.75 33.10
CA ASP A 52 -35.21 -15.19 32.33
C ASP A 52 -35.09 -15.20 30.79
N GLU A 53 -34.71 -16.38 30.26
CA GLU A 53 -34.62 -16.67 28.81
C GLU A 53 -35.94 -16.41 28.03
N THR A 54 -37.07 -16.31 28.72
CA THR A 54 -38.41 -16.18 28.12
C THR A 54 -38.67 -14.80 27.49
N ASN A 55 -37.95 -13.74 27.86
CA ASN A 55 -38.25 -12.37 27.41
C ASN A 55 -37.57 -12.00 26.07
N VAL A 56 -36.41 -12.59 25.75
CA VAL A 56 -35.60 -12.22 24.57
C VAL A 56 -36.39 -12.32 23.26
N THR A 57 -37.28 -13.32 23.14
CA THR A 57 -38.09 -13.51 21.93
C THR A 57 -39.15 -12.43 21.71
N GLU A 58 -39.69 -11.82 22.77
CA GLU A 58 -40.64 -10.71 22.67
C GLU A 58 -39.94 -9.39 22.38
N ILE A 59 -38.77 -9.16 22.97
CA ILE A 59 -37.90 -8.01 22.69
C ILE A 59 -37.56 -7.95 21.19
N VAL A 60 -37.16 -9.09 20.60
CA VAL A 60 -36.83 -9.15 19.16
C VAL A 60 -38.06 -8.98 18.26
N ARG A 61 -39.24 -9.51 18.65
CA ARG A 61 -40.50 -9.32 17.91
C ARG A 61 -40.98 -7.87 17.90
N ASN A 62 -40.76 -7.15 18.99
CA ASN A 62 -41.18 -5.75 19.14
C ASN A 62 -40.11 -4.75 18.65
N ALA A 63 -38.95 -5.23 18.17
CA ALA A 63 -37.90 -4.38 17.65
C ALA A 63 -38.29 -3.73 16.30
N THR A 64 -38.05 -2.43 16.17
CA THR A 64 -38.26 -1.71 14.89
C THR A 64 -37.09 -1.98 13.94
N PRO A 65 -37.31 -2.41 12.68
CA PRO A 65 -36.24 -2.61 11.71
C PRO A 65 -35.46 -1.33 11.42
N CYS A 66 -34.14 -1.46 11.21
CA CYS A 66 -33.31 -0.35 10.74
C CYS A 66 -33.76 0.11 9.35
N SER A 67 -34.05 1.41 9.20
CA SER A 67 -34.51 2.00 7.94
C SER A 67 -33.39 2.27 6.91
N ALA A 68 -32.13 2.04 7.30
CA ALA A 68 -30.98 2.24 6.43
C ALA A 68 -30.98 1.23 5.27
N LYS A 69 -30.99 1.74 4.04
CA LYS A 69 -30.86 0.92 2.83
C LYS A 69 -29.39 0.60 2.57
N ASN A 70 -29.06 -0.67 2.39
CA ASN A 70 -27.73 -1.05 1.91
C ASN A 70 -27.58 -0.63 0.44
N ILE A 71 -26.73 0.37 0.19
CA ILE A 71 -26.38 0.81 -1.15
C ILE A 71 -25.18 -0.01 -1.63
N ILE A 72 -25.46 -1.13 -2.28
CA ILE A 72 -24.46 -1.86 -3.06
C ILE A 72 -24.10 -1.01 -4.28
N ARG A 73 -22.98 -0.28 -4.21
CA ARG A 73 -22.40 0.35 -5.40
C ARG A 73 -21.90 -0.76 -6.31
N ALA A 74 -22.51 -0.89 -7.50
CA ALA A 74 -22.03 -1.77 -8.55
C ALA A 74 -20.61 -1.34 -8.96
N THR A 75 -19.61 -2.18 -8.70
CA THR A 75 -18.22 -1.96 -9.13
C THR A 75 -18.06 -2.38 -10.59
N SER A 76 -18.73 -1.70 -11.51
CA SER A 76 -18.45 -1.81 -12.93
C SER A 76 -17.07 -1.20 -13.20
N ASN A 77 -16.14 -2.05 -13.65
CA ASN A 77 -14.70 -1.82 -13.76
C ASN A 77 -13.96 -1.60 -12.43
N LYS A 78 -12.91 -2.41 -12.24
CA LYS A 78 -11.85 -2.18 -11.25
C LYS A 78 -11.02 -0.98 -11.74
N GLY A 79 -11.48 0.23 -11.44
CA GLY A 79 -10.82 1.45 -11.92
C GLY A 79 -9.34 1.48 -11.56
N GLY A 80 -8.49 1.67 -12.56
CA GLY A 80 -7.04 1.54 -12.43
C GLY A 80 -6.29 2.85 -12.21
N PHE A 81 -6.97 4.00 -12.36
CA PHE A 81 -6.45 5.30 -11.96
C PHE A 81 -7.50 6.02 -11.12
N SER A 82 -7.10 6.74 -10.08
CA SER A 82 -8.03 7.59 -9.32
C SER A 82 -7.36 8.87 -8.86
N VAL A 83 -8.09 9.98 -9.05
CA VAL A 83 -7.74 11.32 -8.59
C VAL A 83 -8.55 11.61 -7.33
N ILE A 84 -7.86 11.91 -6.24
CA ILE A 84 -8.44 12.23 -4.93
C ILE A 84 -8.13 13.71 -4.67
N LYS A 85 -9.17 14.54 -4.58
CA LYS A 85 -9.09 15.95 -4.19
C LYS A 85 -9.90 16.14 -2.90
N ALA A 86 -9.22 16.41 -1.79
CA ALA A 86 -9.85 16.48 -0.47
C ALA A 86 -9.06 17.41 0.47
N GLN A 87 -9.75 18.04 1.43
CA GLN A 87 -9.12 18.91 2.44
C GLN A 87 -8.06 18.16 3.27
N THR A 88 -8.21 16.85 3.46
CA THR A 88 -7.27 15.98 4.19
C THR A 88 -6.04 15.56 3.38
N GLY A 89 -5.97 15.91 2.09
CA GLY A 89 -4.83 15.62 1.23
C GLY A 89 -5.22 15.24 -0.20
N ASN A 90 -4.43 15.72 -1.15
CA ASN A 90 -4.61 15.48 -2.58
C ASN A 90 -3.64 14.40 -3.06
N ARG A 91 -4.13 13.41 -3.81
CA ARG A 91 -3.30 12.34 -4.39
C ARG A 91 -3.85 11.78 -5.70
N ALA A 92 -2.94 11.40 -6.58
CA ALA A 92 -3.23 10.48 -7.68
C ALA A 92 -2.87 9.05 -7.25
N THR A 93 -3.63 8.06 -7.70
CA THR A 93 -3.40 6.64 -7.35
C THR A 93 -3.53 5.75 -8.58
N ILE A 94 -2.61 4.80 -8.72
CA ILE A 94 -2.58 3.83 -9.82
C ILE A 94 -2.75 2.44 -9.21
N ALA A 95 -3.69 1.65 -9.75
CA ALA A 95 -3.95 0.31 -9.28
C ALA A 95 -2.78 -0.64 -9.59
N LYS A 96 -2.75 -1.76 -8.86
CA LYS A 96 -1.64 -2.70 -8.84
C LYS A 96 -1.14 -3.12 -10.21
N GLN A 97 -2.04 -3.46 -11.14
CA GLN A 97 -1.69 -3.88 -12.50
C GLN A 97 -0.95 -2.79 -13.29
N GLY A 98 -1.34 -1.51 -13.13
CA GLY A 98 -0.64 -0.41 -13.76
C GLY A 98 0.69 -0.10 -13.11
N TYR A 99 0.78 -0.14 -11.78
CA TYR A 99 2.06 0.06 -11.11
C TYR A 99 3.06 -1.08 -11.41
N GLU A 100 2.57 -2.31 -11.58
CA GLU A 100 3.35 -3.45 -12.07
C GLU A 100 3.82 -3.26 -13.52
N HIS A 101 2.96 -2.78 -14.42
CA HIS A 101 3.33 -2.45 -15.81
C HIS A 101 4.41 -1.35 -15.88
N LEU A 102 4.31 -0.32 -15.02
CA LEU A 102 5.29 0.76 -14.88
C LEU A 102 6.60 0.35 -14.16
N GLY A 103 6.85 -0.95 -13.99
CA GLY A 103 8.08 -1.47 -13.37
C GLY A 103 8.24 -1.13 -11.87
N LYS A 104 7.18 -0.64 -11.21
CA LYS A 104 7.18 -0.14 -9.83
C LYS A 104 8.21 0.97 -9.56
N SER A 105 8.39 1.89 -10.50
CA SER A 105 9.28 3.04 -10.34
C SER A 105 8.95 3.88 -9.10
N SER A 106 9.99 4.32 -8.39
CA SER A 106 9.87 5.25 -7.24
C SER A 106 9.45 6.66 -7.63
N THR A 107 9.59 7.02 -8.90
CA THR A 107 9.14 8.28 -9.50
C THR A 107 8.27 8.01 -10.71
N LEU A 108 7.27 8.85 -10.94
CA LEU A 108 6.43 8.81 -12.12
C LEU A 108 6.22 10.22 -12.68
N GLN A 109 6.17 10.28 -14.00
CA GLN A 109 5.91 11.48 -14.77
C GLN A 109 4.49 11.41 -15.35
N PHE A 110 3.89 12.59 -15.51
CA PHE A 110 2.54 12.75 -16.02
C PHE A 110 2.56 13.72 -17.20
N ALA A 111 1.81 13.38 -18.25
CA ALA A 111 1.54 14.25 -19.39
C ALA A 111 0.06 14.16 -19.77
N PHE A 112 -0.44 15.14 -20.52
CA PHE A 112 -1.86 15.26 -20.84
C PHE A 112 -2.11 15.36 -22.34
N THR A 113 -3.30 14.91 -22.72
CA THR A 113 -3.95 15.12 -24.02
C THR A 113 -5.38 15.58 -23.75
N ASP A 114 -6.11 16.05 -24.76
CA ASP A 114 -7.49 16.56 -24.62
C ASP A 114 -8.46 15.61 -23.90
N THR A 115 -8.20 14.30 -23.96
CA THR A 115 -9.08 13.24 -23.43
C THR A 115 -8.44 12.32 -22.40
N SER A 116 -7.11 12.28 -22.31
CA SER A 116 -6.39 11.22 -21.60
C SER A 116 -5.16 11.71 -20.83
N VAL A 117 -4.92 11.10 -19.66
CA VAL A 117 -3.68 11.23 -18.88
C VAL A 117 -2.70 10.15 -19.30
N ILE A 118 -1.47 10.55 -19.60
CA ILE A 118 -0.34 9.67 -19.89
C ILE A 118 0.54 9.60 -18.64
N ILE A 119 0.93 8.39 -18.24
CA ILE A 119 1.75 8.13 -17.06
C ILE A 119 2.90 7.22 -17.45
N GLY A 120 4.13 7.59 -17.11
CA GLY A 120 5.34 6.79 -17.38
C GLY A 120 6.38 6.94 -16.29
N ALA A 121 7.36 6.03 -16.24
CA ALA A 121 8.55 6.21 -15.40
C ALA A 121 9.55 7.20 -16.03
N ASN A 122 9.57 7.27 -17.36
CA ASN A 122 10.33 8.21 -18.16
C ASN A 122 9.50 8.51 -19.42
N LEU A 123 9.07 9.75 -19.60
CA LEU A 123 8.29 10.25 -20.73
C LEU A 123 9.14 11.24 -21.55
N PRO A 124 9.08 11.20 -22.89
CA PRO A 124 9.89 12.08 -23.73
C PRO A 124 9.54 13.56 -23.50
N ASN A 125 10.57 14.40 -23.38
CA ASN A 125 10.47 15.84 -23.10
C ASN A 125 9.80 16.18 -21.76
N ASN A 126 9.88 15.31 -20.75
CA ASN A 126 9.34 15.56 -19.42
C ASN A 126 10.42 15.36 -18.35
N GLU A 127 10.64 16.39 -17.52
CA GLU A 127 11.60 16.39 -16.40
C GLU A 127 10.89 16.48 -15.03
N ASN A 128 9.55 16.42 -15.01
CA ASN A 128 8.74 16.63 -13.80
C ASN A 128 8.41 15.29 -13.11
N ASP A 129 9.38 14.80 -12.34
CA ASP A 129 9.26 13.57 -11.55
C ASP A 129 8.46 13.76 -10.26
N PHE A 130 7.39 12.97 -10.10
CA PHE A 130 6.63 12.91 -8.85
C PHE A 130 7.00 11.66 -8.04
N ASN A 131 7.35 11.86 -6.76
CA ASN A 131 7.62 10.77 -5.83
C ASN A 131 6.40 9.86 -5.63
N VAL A 132 6.62 8.56 -5.77
CA VAL A 132 5.63 7.50 -5.55
C VAL A 132 5.82 6.87 -4.17
N LYS A 133 4.72 6.75 -3.43
CA LYS A 133 4.61 5.83 -2.31
C LYS A 133 3.96 4.53 -2.77
N ASP A 134 4.67 3.41 -2.72
CA ASP A 134 4.03 2.08 -2.79
C ASP A 134 3.16 1.88 -1.54
N SER A 135 1.89 1.52 -1.75
CA SER A 135 1.03 1.01 -0.68
C SER A 135 0.21 -0.16 -1.20
N ASN A 136 0.45 -1.35 -0.64
CA ASN A 136 -0.18 -2.61 -1.04
C ASN A 136 -0.05 -2.91 -2.55
N GLY A 137 1.09 -2.55 -3.15
CA GLY A 137 1.37 -2.71 -4.56
C GLY A 137 0.68 -1.70 -5.46
N LYS A 138 0.11 -0.61 -4.92
CA LYS A 138 -0.45 0.52 -5.69
C LYS A 138 0.51 1.70 -5.64
N ALA A 139 0.62 2.44 -6.73
CA ALA A 139 1.29 3.73 -6.72
C ALA A 139 0.39 4.77 -6.04
N ILE A 140 0.93 5.56 -5.13
CA ILE A 140 0.28 6.76 -4.59
C ILE A 140 1.21 7.95 -4.75
N VAL A 141 0.79 8.92 -5.55
CA VAL A 141 1.49 10.21 -5.73
C VAL A 141 0.74 11.27 -4.93
N TYR A 142 1.36 11.80 -3.88
CA TYR A 142 0.80 12.89 -3.08
C TYR A 142 1.25 14.24 -3.65
N SER A 143 0.36 14.94 -4.35
CA SER A 143 0.69 16.21 -5.01
C SER A 143 -0.58 17.04 -5.21
N THR A 144 -0.66 18.19 -4.52
CA THR A 144 -1.73 19.17 -4.74
C THR A 144 -1.67 19.84 -6.11
N PRO A 145 -0.48 20.24 -6.64
CA PRO A 145 -0.37 20.77 -7.99
C PRO A 145 -0.89 19.78 -9.04
N LEU A 146 -0.37 18.54 -9.06
CA LEU A 146 -0.76 17.51 -10.04
C LEU A 146 -2.27 17.23 -10.03
N VAL A 147 -2.86 17.05 -8.85
CA VAL A 147 -4.30 16.80 -8.72
C VAL A 147 -5.15 18.00 -9.16
N THR A 148 -4.63 19.21 -8.99
CA THR A 148 -5.32 20.44 -9.40
C THR A 148 -5.22 20.62 -10.91
N GLU A 149 -4.04 20.42 -11.49
CA GLU A 149 -3.80 20.44 -12.93
C GLU A 149 -4.63 19.38 -13.67
N ILE A 150 -4.70 18.14 -13.17
CA ILE A 150 -5.60 17.10 -13.71
C ILE A 150 -7.08 17.53 -13.58
N ALA A 151 -7.48 18.13 -12.45
CA ALA A 151 -8.87 18.56 -12.27
C ALA A 151 -9.26 19.69 -13.22
N GLU A 152 -8.33 20.62 -13.49
CA GLU A 152 -8.54 21.76 -14.39
C GLU A 152 -8.51 21.32 -15.86
N ALA A 153 -7.50 20.54 -16.28
CA ALA A 153 -7.33 20.07 -17.65
C ALA A 153 -8.54 19.24 -18.17
N PHE A 154 -9.18 18.48 -17.28
CA PHE A 154 -10.33 17.64 -17.63
C PHE A 154 -11.67 18.12 -17.05
N GLU A 155 -11.73 19.33 -16.50
CA GLU A 155 -12.96 19.95 -15.94
C GLU A 155 -13.67 19.06 -14.89
N LEU A 156 -12.89 18.41 -14.03
CA LEU A 156 -13.39 17.44 -13.05
C LEU A 156 -14.03 18.13 -11.83
N ASP A 157 -15.34 17.96 -11.66
CA ASP A 157 -16.06 18.50 -10.51
C ASP A 157 -15.91 17.64 -9.25
N PHE A 158 -15.27 18.22 -8.22
CA PHE A 158 -15.12 17.66 -6.88
C PHE A 158 -16.01 18.36 -5.82
N SER A 159 -16.96 19.21 -6.23
CA SER A 159 -17.87 19.94 -5.32
C SER A 159 -18.65 19.05 -4.35
N ASN A 160 -19.05 17.86 -4.82
CA ASN A 160 -19.86 16.89 -4.08
C ASN A 160 -19.16 15.55 -3.83
N ARG A 161 -17.86 15.43 -4.15
CA ARG A 161 -17.11 14.16 -4.10
C ARG A 161 -15.63 14.41 -3.86
N THR A 162 -14.99 13.54 -3.11
CA THR A 162 -13.55 13.62 -2.81
C THR A 162 -12.67 12.82 -3.77
N SER A 163 -13.26 12.02 -4.66
CA SER A 163 -12.51 11.14 -5.57
C SER A 163 -13.27 10.90 -6.87
N MET A 164 -12.52 10.77 -7.96
CA MET A 164 -12.98 10.25 -9.25
C MET A 164 -12.03 9.13 -9.69
N THR A 165 -12.59 8.09 -10.31
CA THR A 165 -11.90 6.84 -10.61
C THR A 165 -12.18 6.44 -12.06
N PHE A 166 -11.11 6.20 -12.81
CA PHE A 166 -11.13 5.92 -14.24
C PHE A 166 -10.71 4.47 -14.50
N GLY A 167 -11.44 3.78 -15.37
CA GLY A 167 -11.26 2.35 -15.65
C GLY A 167 -10.93 2.00 -17.10
N ASP A 168 -10.96 2.98 -18.01
CA ASP A 168 -10.52 2.82 -19.39
C ASP A 168 -9.02 3.15 -19.47
N ILE A 169 -8.21 2.10 -19.61
CA ILE A 169 -6.75 2.14 -19.43
C ILE A 169 -6.08 1.26 -20.47
N GLN A 170 -5.17 1.86 -21.22
CA GLN A 170 -4.29 1.19 -22.16
C GLN A 170 -2.88 1.08 -21.59
N TYR A 171 -2.33 -0.14 -21.62
CA TYR A 171 -0.94 -0.44 -21.27
C TYR A 171 -0.13 -0.52 -22.55
N THR A 172 0.94 0.28 -22.65
CA THR A 172 1.78 0.39 -23.86
C THR A 172 3.25 0.66 -23.49
N ALA A 173 4.09 0.88 -24.49
CA ALA A 173 5.46 1.39 -24.33
C ALA A 173 5.74 2.52 -25.32
N SER A 174 6.70 3.38 -24.98
CA SER A 174 7.21 4.47 -25.81
C SER A 174 8.72 4.50 -25.61
N GLU A 175 9.51 4.43 -26.70
CA GLU A 175 10.98 4.42 -26.63
C GLU A 175 11.53 3.39 -25.62
N ASP A 176 10.98 2.16 -25.66
CA ASP A 176 11.24 1.04 -24.74
C ASP A 176 10.92 1.30 -23.23
N SER A 177 10.38 2.48 -22.89
CA SER A 177 9.85 2.82 -21.56
C SER A 177 8.38 2.41 -21.42
N PRO A 178 7.95 1.74 -20.33
CA PRO A 178 6.54 1.38 -20.12
C PRO A 178 5.69 2.62 -19.80
N VAL A 179 4.54 2.71 -20.47
CA VAL A 179 3.60 3.85 -20.38
C VAL A 179 2.17 3.35 -20.21
N ILE A 180 1.38 4.12 -19.47
CA ILE A 180 -0.06 3.92 -19.29
C ILE A 180 -0.79 5.14 -19.85
N ILE A 181 -1.85 4.90 -20.62
CA ILE A 181 -2.77 5.93 -21.08
C ILE A 181 -4.12 5.67 -20.40
N VAL A 182 -4.62 6.66 -19.66
CA VAL A 182 -5.89 6.61 -18.94
C VAL A 182 -6.87 7.56 -19.62
N LYS A 183 -7.97 7.04 -20.15
CA LYS A 183 -9.00 7.89 -20.77
C LYS A 183 -9.92 8.49 -19.69
N ILE A 184 -10.15 9.80 -19.80
CA ILE A 184 -10.96 10.61 -18.87
C ILE A 184 -12.22 11.18 -19.55
N LYS A 185 -12.13 11.56 -20.83
CA LYS A 185 -13.26 12.02 -21.67
C LYS A 185 -13.42 11.12 -22.91
#